data_AF-A0A091C8R4-F1
#
_entry.id   AF-A0A091C8R4-F1
#
_cell.length_a   1.000
_cell.length_b   1.000
_cell.length_c   1.000
_cell.angle_alpha   90.00
_cell.angle_beta   90.00
_cell.angle_gamma   90.00
#
_symmetry.space_group_name_H-M   'P 1'
#
loop_
_entity.id
_entity.type
_entity.pdbx_description
1 polymer ?
#
loop_
_entity_poly.entity_id
_entity_poly.type
_entity_poly.pdbx_seq_one_letter_code
_entity_poly.pdbx_strand_id
1 'polypeptide(L)'
;MGLENNSVNVEQSYSDQARGTIIGQTPNAGEEVVPGETTIVFSVSAGTEQVEVPDVEGDSEAEAEESLTDAGFEVETEEEFDDTVEEGNVIRTDPSGGSTEDRGSTVNMVVSQGEEEEEPEPETERFTVNVEASFKDEEDNEDDENEDDSASQTITVWLTDMNHDDEQYEQIVLDSDDENETIEVPVTVEEGEEATITVQRDDEEEVSRDVDAAETLQVP
;
A
#
# COMPACT_ATOMS: atom_id res chain seq x y z
N MET A 1 65.41 -18.58 33.06
CA MET A 1 65.94 -19.48 32.01
C MET A 1 64.84 -19.61 30.99
N GLY A 2 65.11 -19.13 29.78
CA GLY A 2 64.12 -19.00 28.72
C GLY A 2 63.74 -20.37 28.17
N LEU A 3 62.49 -20.49 27.75
CA LEU A 3 62.05 -21.58 26.90
C LEU A 3 62.93 -21.55 25.65
N GLU A 4 63.71 -22.61 25.44
CA GLU A 4 64.48 -22.76 24.22
C GLU A 4 63.50 -22.78 23.03
N ASN A 5 63.90 -22.19 21.92
CA ASN A 5 63.07 -21.76 20.78
C ASN A 5 62.34 -22.89 20.01
N ASN A 6 62.00 -24.02 20.64
CA ASN A 6 61.42 -25.21 20.00
C ASN A 6 60.41 -25.98 20.87
N SER A 7 59.66 -25.32 21.75
CA SER A 7 58.65 -25.98 22.61
C SER A 7 57.29 -25.29 22.60
N VAL A 8 56.98 -24.49 21.59
CA VAL A 8 55.66 -23.86 21.43
C VAL A 8 55.03 -24.34 20.13
N ASN A 9 53.83 -24.90 20.23
CA ASN A 9 52.97 -25.27 19.11
C ASN A 9 51.74 -24.35 19.11
N VAL A 10 51.26 -24.00 17.91
CA VAL A 10 50.06 -23.21 17.72
C VAL A 10 49.10 -23.99 16.84
N GLU A 11 47.92 -24.27 17.36
CA GLU A 11 46.82 -24.89 16.63
C GLU A 11 45.75 -23.84 16.37
N GLN A 12 45.12 -23.89 15.19
CA GLN A 12 44.05 -22.98 14.81
C GLN A 12 42.70 -23.69 14.88
N SER A 13 41.68 -23.00 15.36
CA SER A 13 40.31 -23.48 15.42
C SER A 13 39.34 -22.31 15.22
N TYR A 14 38.18 -22.57 14.62
CA TYR A 14 37.12 -21.56 14.49
C TYR A 14 36.48 -21.28 15.85
N SER A 15 36.16 -20.01 16.11
CA SER A 15 35.41 -19.57 17.29
C SER A 15 34.78 -18.20 17.06
N ASP A 16 33.87 -17.78 17.93
CA ASP A 16 33.26 -16.44 17.94
C ASP A 16 34.24 -15.30 18.33
N GLN A 17 35.49 -15.65 18.67
CA GLN A 17 36.51 -14.67 19.05
C GLN A 17 37.26 -14.15 17.83
N ALA A 18 37.71 -12.88 17.87
CA ALA A 18 38.50 -12.29 16.79
C ALA A 18 39.74 -13.13 16.44
N ARG A 19 40.06 -13.22 15.14
CA ARG A 19 41.21 -13.96 14.63
C ARG A 19 42.50 -13.54 15.35
N GLY A 20 43.29 -14.53 15.75
CA GLY A 20 44.56 -14.33 16.47
C GLY A 20 44.42 -14.26 18.00
N THR A 21 43.19 -14.30 18.53
CA THR A 21 42.94 -14.42 19.96
C THR A 21 43.33 -15.81 20.45
N ILE A 22 44.09 -15.92 21.54
CA ILE A 22 44.36 -17.22 22.18
C ILE A 22 43.07 -17.67 22.88
N ILE A 23 42.53 -18.80 22.45
CA ILE A 23 41.27 -19.38 22.94
C ILE A 23 41.49 -20.59 23.83
N GLY A 24 42.71 -21.13 23.86
CA GLY A 24 43.09 -22.23 24.72
C GLY A 24 44.60 -22.34 24.86
N GLN A 25 45.04 -22.99 25.94
CA GLN A 25 46.44 -23.24 26.21
C GLN A 25 46.57 -24.59 26.92
N THR A 26 47.57 -25.39 26.55
CA THR A 26 47.96 -26.62 27.25
C THR A 26 49.48 -26.65 27.43
N PRO A 27 50.03 -26.86 28.64
CA PRO A 27 49.34 -26.99 29.94
C PRO A 27 48.62 -25.70 30.36
N ASN A 28 47.54 -25.82 31.12
CA ASN A 28 46.74 -24.70 31.59
C ASN A 28 47.56 -23.77 32.50
N ALA A 29 47.09 -22.52 32.62
CA ALA A 29 47.72 -21.54 33.48
C ALA A 29 47.82 -22.04 34.94
N GLY A 30 49.03 -22.02 35.50
CA GLY A 30 49.31 -22.46 36.87
C GLY A 30 49.73 -23.92 37.00
N GLU A 31 49.72 -24.71 35.93
CA GLU A 31 50.30 -26.07 35.95
C GLU A 31 51.83 -26.03 36.01
N GLU A 32 52.42 -26.92 36.82
CA GLU A 32 53.86 -27.07 36.89
C GLU A 32 54.39 -27.75 35.64
N VAL A 33 55.40 -27.16 35.01
CA VAL A 33 56.00 -27.66 33.77
C VAL A 33 57.48 -27.93 33.99
N VAL A 34 58.01 -28.94 33.30
CA VAL A 34 59.45 -29.19 33.27
C VAL A 34 60.07 -28.39 32.13
N PRO A 35 60.92 -27.38 32.41
CA PRO A 35 61.53 -26.56 31.37
C PRO A 35 62.38 -27.41 30.42
N GLY A 36 62.19 -27.24 29.12
CA GLY A 36 62.93 -27.97 28.08
C GLY A 36 62.35 -29.35 27.71
N GLU A 37 61.41 -29.89 28.49
CA GLU A 37 60.70 -31.14 28.18
C GLU A 37 59.22 -30.90 27.86
N THR A 38 58.62 -29.86 28.43
CA THR A 38 57.20 -29.57 28.25
C THR A 38 56.96 -28.70 27.02
N THR A 39 56.15 -29.18 26.08
CA THR A 39 55.67 -28.38 24.95
C THR A 39 54.40 -27.64 25.34
N ILE A 40 54.35 -26.34 25.07
CA ILE A 40 53.17 -25.50 25.24
C ILE A 40 52.42 -25.46 23.92
N VAL A 41 51.13 -25.79 23.94
CA VAL A 41 50.24 -25.70 22.80
C VAL A 41 49.27 -24.55 23.04
N PHE A 42 49.23 -23.58 22.13
CA PHE A 42 48.20 -22.54 22.10
C PHE A 42 47.16 -22.87 21.05
N SER A 43 45.90 -22.89 21.44
CA SER A 43 44.79 -22.84 20.49
C SER A 43 44.48 -21.37 20.22
N VAL A 44 44.48 -20.99 18.96
CA VAL A 44 44.29 -19.60 18.50
C VAL A 44 43.08 -19.55 17.57
N SER A 45 42.21 -18.57 17.79
CA SER A 45 41.02 -18.36 16.96
C SER A 45 41.41 -18.06 15.51
N ALA A 46 40.78 -18.79 14.58
CA ALA A 46 40.79 -18.50 13.15
C ALA A 46 39.76 -17.41 12.73
N GLY A 47 38.91 -16.99 13.67
CA GLY A 47 37.67 -16.23 13.44
C GLY A 47 36.46 -17.16 13.38
N THR A 48 35.28 -16.60 13.10
CA THR A 48 34.07 -17.38 12.79
C THR A 48 34.30 -18.17 11.51
N GLU A 49 33.68 -19.35 11.42
CA GLU A 49 33.67 -20.11 10.16
C GLU A 49 32.86 -19.33 9.13
N GLN A 50 33.43 -19.09 7.94
CA GLN A 50 32.73 -18.42 6.85
C GLN A 50 32.21 -19.47 5.86
N VAL A 51 30.95 -19.32 5.46
CA VAL A 51 30.23 -20.21 4.54
C VAL A 51 29.62 -19.38 3.40
N GLU A 52 29.53 -19.98 2.22
CA GLU A 52 28.91 -19.32 1.06
C GLU A 52 27.39 -19.47 1.15
N VAL A 53 26.66 -18.39 0.90
CA VAL A 53 25.19 -18.39 0.84
C VAL A 53 24.75 -19.10 -0.44
N PRO A 54 24.00 -20.21 -0.36
CA PRO A 54 23.41 -20.86 -1.52
C PRO A 54 22.56 -19.90 -2.36
N ASP A 55 22.61 -20.05 -3.68
CA ASP A 55 21.70 -19.35 -4.60
C ASP A 55 20.40 -20.15 -4.71
N VAL A 56 19.30 -19.57 -4.22
CA VAL A 56 17.98 -20.19 -4.10
C VAL A 56 16.88 -19.37 -4.80
N GLU A 57 17.28 -18.40 -5.63
CA GLU A 57 16.33 -17.59 -6.40
C GLU A 57 15.48 -18.47 -7.34
N GLY A 58 14.17 -18.34 -7.25
CA GLY A 58 13.21 -19.13 -8.03
C GLY A 58 12.93 -20.54 -7.51
N ASP A 59 13.61 -21.00 -6.45
CA ASP A 59 13.24 -22.23 -5.76
C ASP A 59 11.95 -22.02 -4.94
N SER A 60 11.27 -23.12 -4.59
CA SER A 60 10.16 -23.05 -3.64
C SER A 60 10.67 -22.69 -2.25
N GLU A 61 9.84 -21.99 -1.45
CA GLU A 61 10.18 -21.60 -0.06
C GLU A 61 10.79 -22.76 0.74
N ALA A 62 10.20 -23.96 0.63
CA ALA A 62 10.64 -25.15 1.36
C ALA A 62 12.02 -25.66 0.89
N GLU A 63 12.30 -25.64 -0.41
CA GLU A 63 13.60 -26.07 -0.97
C GLU A 63 14.71 -25.07 -0.64
N ALA A 64 14.37 -23.78 -0.66
CA ALA A 64 15.27 -22.70 -0.31
C ALA A 64 15.63 -22.74 1.19
N GLU A 65 14.64 -22.89 2.08
CA GLU A 65 14.86 -23.00 3.53
C GLU A 65 15.75 -24.21 3.87
N GLU A 66 15.51 -25.38 3.25
CA GLU A 66 16.35 -26.57 3.44
C GLU A 66 17.80 -26.28 3.02
N SER A 67 18.01 -25.67 1.86
CA SER A 67 19.34 -25.38 1.32
C SER A 67 20.13 -24.39 2.20
N LEU A 68 19.48 -23.33 2.68
CA LEU A 68 20.08 -22.32 3.55
C LEU A 68 20.42 -22.87 4.93
N THR A 69 19.51 -23.67 5.52
CA THR A 69 19.73 -24.27 6.84
C THR A 69 20.81 -25.36 6.83
N ASP A 70 20.89 -26.17 5.76
CA ASP A 70 21.96 -27.15 5.56
C ASP A 70 23.34 -26.50 5.38
N ALA A 71 23.39 -25.31 4.75
CA ALA A 71 24.60 -24.49 4.68
C ALA A 71 25.00 -23.89 6.05
N GLY A 72 24.08 -23.91 7.02
CA GLY A 72 24.32 -23.48 8.39
C GLY A 72 23.88 -22.05 8.68
N PHE A 73 22.94 -21.51 7.91
CA PHE A 73 22.31 -20.22 8.16
C PHE A 73 21.00 -20.35 8.95
N GLU A 74 20.62 -19.27 9.63
CA GLU A 74 19.26 -19.06 10.12
C GLU A 74 18.45 -18.36 9.02
N VAL A 75 17.17 -18.69 8.86
CA VAL A 75 16.32 -18.13 7.79
C VAL A 75 15.18 -17.33 8.41
N GLU A 76 14.98 -16.11 7.92
CA GLU A 76 13.79 -15.30 8.17
C GLU A 76 13.05 -15.10 6.84
N THR A 77 11.72 -15.24 6.84
CA THR A 77 10.91 -15.15 5.62
C THR A 77 10.06 -13.87 5.64
N GLU A 78 10.07 -13.17 4.52
CA GLU A 78 9.19 -12.03 4.22
C GLU A 78 8.42 -12.32 2.93
N GLU A 79 7.24 -11.74 2.79
CA GLU A 79 6.36 -11.96 1.64
C GLU A 79 6.19 -10.64 0.86
N GLU A 80 6.31 -10.69 -0.47
CA GLU A 80 6.18 -9.52 -1.37
C GLU A 80 5.39 -9.93 -2.63
N PHE A 81 4.60 -9.02 -3.18
CA PHE A 81 3.94 -9.25 -4.47
C PHE A 81 4.96 -9.13 -5.61
N ASP A 82 4.92 -10.05 -6.57
CA ASP A 82 5.76 -10.05 -7.75
C ASP A 82 4.99 -10.63 -8.94
N ASP A 83 4.90 -9.88 -10.04
CA ASP A 83 4.17 -10.26 -11.25
C ASP A 83 4.92 -11.31 -12.11
N THR A 84 6.19 -11.57 -11.78
CA THR A 84 7.09 -12.42 -12.57
C THR A 84 7.45 -13.74 -11.89
N VAL A 85 7.47 -13.76 -10.56
CA VAL A 85 7.78 -14.93 -9.74
C VAL A 85 6.48 -15.57 -9.26
N GLU A 86 6.32 -16.87 -9.53
CA GLU A 86 5.13 -17.62 -9.11
C GLU A 86 4.95 -17.58 -7.57
N GLU A 87 3.70 -17.54 -7.11
CA GLU A 87 3.36 -17.59 -5.69
C GLU A 87 4.05 -18.78 -4.98
N GLY A 88 4.69 -18.50 -3.84
CA GLY A 88 5.41 -19.48 -3.03
C GLY A 88 6.87 -19.75 -3.46
N ASN A 89 7.36 -19.09 -4.51
CA ASN A 89 8.76 -19.15 -4.90
C ASN A 89 9.56 -17.95 -4.40
N VAL A 90 10.86 -18.14 -4.21
CA VAL A 90 11.78 -17.10 -3.72
C VAL A 90 12.03 -16.05 -4.80
N ILE A 91 11.77 -14.79 -4.46
CA ILE A 91 12.12 -13.62 -5.26
C ILE A 91 13.60 -13.31 -5.12
N ARG A 92 14.10 -13.27 -3.87
CA ARG A 92 15.50 -12.93 -3.55
C ARG A 92 15.86 -13.28 -2.12
N THR A 93 17.16 -13.25 -1.82
CA THR A 93 17.68 -13.30 -0.44
C THR A 93 18.56 -12.10 -0.12
N ASP A 94 18.64 -11.74 1.17
CA ASP A 94 19.62 -10.80 1.73
C ASP A 94 20.30 -11.41 2.97
N PRO A 95 21.62 -11.69 2.95
CA PRO A 95 22.54 -11.50 1.84
C PRO A 95 22.21 -12.33 0.57
N SER A 96 22.65 -11.84 -0.60
CA SER A 96 22.38 -12.49 -1.89
C SER A 96 23.18 -13.79 -2.07
N GLY A 97 22.62 -14.75 -2.81
CA GLY A 97 23.31 -15.97 -3.23
C GLY A 97 24.74 -15.72 -3.75
N GLY A 98 25.68 -16.57 -3.33
CA GLY A 98 27.10 -16.48 -3.64
C GLY A 98 27.89 -15.49 -2.77
N SER A 99 27.26 -14.77 -1.83
CA SER A 99 28.00 -14.04 -0.80
C SER A 99 28.65 -15.01 0.20
N THR A 100 29.61 -14.52 0.98
CA THR A 100 30.26 -15.29 2.04
C THR A 100 29.96 -14.64 3.37
N GLU A 101 29.32 -15.39 4.26
CA GLU A 101 28.84 -14.89 5.54
C GLU A 101 29.32 -15.79 6.69
N ASP A 102 29.20 -15.29 7.91
CA ASP A 102 29.52 -16.05 9.10
C ASP A 102 28.52 -17.21 9.27
N ARG A 103 29.01 -18.43 9.53
CA ARG A 103 28.13 -19.56 9.83
C ARG A 103 27.25 -19.26 11.05
N GLY A 104 25.96 -19.51 10.91
CA GLY A 104 24.94 -19.17 11.90
C GLY A 104 24.46 -17.73 11.80
N SER A 105 24.83 -16.98 10.76
CA SER A 105 24.17 -15.70 10.46
C SER A 105 22.78 -15.92 9.87
N THR A 106 21.96 -14.88 9.91
CA THR A 106 20.62 -14.88 9.33
C THR A 106 20.65 -14.48 7.85
N VAL A 107 19.84 -15.16 7.05
CA VAL A 107 19.50 -14.81 5.67
C VAL A 107 18.00 -14.48 5.62
N ASN A 108 17.66 -13.27 5.17
CA ASN A 108 16.28 -12.87 4.91
C ASN A 108 15.89 -13.34 3.52
N MET A 109 14.85 -14.15 3.42
CA MET A 109 14.31 -14.71 2.18
C MET A 109 12.99 -14.03 1.87
N VAL A 110 12.86 -13.49 0.66
CA VAL A 110 11.63 -12.85 0.20
C VAL A 110 10.91 -13.80 -0.75
N VAL A 111 9.67 -14.15 -0.42
CA VAL A 111 8.83 -15.10 -1.15
C VAL A 111 7.70 -14.36 -1.85
N SER A 112 7.39 -14.79 -3.07
CA SER A 112 6.33 -14.19 -3.88
C SER A 112 4.94 -14.55 -3.36
N GLN A 113 4.08 -13.54 -3.24
CA GLN A 113 2.63 -13.70 -3.10
C GLN A 113 1.91 -13.73 -4.45
N GLY A 114 2.65 -13.75 -5.56
CA GLY A 114 2.12 -13.60 -6.91
C GLY A 114 1.82 -12.15 -7.27
N GLU A 115 1.05 -11.96 -8.34
CA GLU A 115 0.61 -10.64 -8.81
C GLU A 115 -0.32 -9.98 -7.77
N GLU A 116 -0.15 -8.68 -7.54
CA GLU A 116 -1.05 -7.90 -6.70
C GLU A 116 -2.43 -7.84 -7.36
N GLU A 117 -3.46 -8.43 -6.71
CA GLU A 117 -4.84 -8.26 -7.16
C GLU A 117 -5.28 -6.81 -6.91
N GLU A 118 -5.30 -5.99 -7.96
CA GLU A 118 -5.92 -4.66 -7.92
C GLU A 118 -7.41 -4.80 -7.56
N GLU A 119 -7.85 -4.16 -6.48
CA GLU A 119 -9.28 -4.07 -6.16
C GLU A 119 -9.99 -3.40 -7.34
N PRO A 120 -11.13 -3.95 -7.83
CA PRO A 120 -11.82 -3.33 -8.95
C PRO A 120 -12.24 -1.91 -8.58
N GLU A 121 -11.94 -0.94 -9.45
CA GLU A 121 -12.48 0.41 -9.30
C GLU A 121 -14.02 0.31 -9.20
N PRO A 122 -14.66 1.07 -8.29
CA PRO A 122 -16.11 1.00 -8.14
C PRO A 122 -16.78 1.28 -9.47
N GLU A 123 -17.68 0.38 -9.89
CA GLU A 123 -18.45 0.59 -11.11
C GLU A 123 -19.32 1.84 -10.92
N THR A 124 -19.31 2.74 -11.92
CA THR A 124 -20.07 3.98 -11.87
C THR A 124 -21.19 3.96 -12.90
N GLU A 125 -22.35 4.48 -12.50
CA GLU A 125 -23.51 4.67 -13.36
C GLU A 125 -23.66 6.15 -13.71
N ARG A 126 -23.91 6.42 -14.99
CA ARG A 126 -24.14 7.78 -15.49
C ARG A 126 -25.49 7.87 -16.17
N PHE A 127 -26.31 8.82 -15.72
CA PHE A 127 -27.61 9.09 -16.29
C PHE A 127 -27.88 10.60 -16.34
N THR A 128 -28.98 10.98 -17.00
CA THR A 128 -29.40 12.38 -17.09
C THR A 128 -30.75 12.52 -16.41
N VAL A 129 -30.85 13.46 -15.48
CA VAL A 129 -32.12 13.91 -14.93
C VAL A 129 -32.56 15.19 -15.63
N ASN A 130 -33.81 15.21 -16.08
CA ASN A 130 -34.39 16.37 -16.75
C ASN A 130 -35.18 17.17 -15.73
N VAL A 131 -34.73 18.36 -15.39
CA VAL A 131 -35.48 19.29 -14.52
C VAL A 131 -36.31 20.19 -15.43
N GLU A 132 -37.63 19.99 -15.41
CA GLU A 132 -38.59 20.77 -16.20
C GLU A 132 -39.20 21.88 -15.35
N ALA A 133 -39.12 23.11 -15.85
CA ALA A 133 -39.72 24.28 -15.24
C ALA A 133 -40.60 25.02 -16.25
N SER A 134 -41.74 25.53 -15.80
CA SER A 134 -42.59 26.42 -16.58
C SER A 134 -42.80 27.72 -15.82
N PHE A 135 -42.93 28.82 -16.56
CA PHE A 135 -43.34 30.09 -15.99
C PHE A 135 -44.71 29.93 -15.32
N LYS A 136 -44.87 30.51 -14.13
CA LYS A 136 -46.15 30.56 -13.42
C LYS A 136 -46.59 32.00 -13.28
N ASP A 137 -47.67 32.36 -13.97
CA ASP A 137 -48.39 33.59 -13.68
C ASP A 137 -48.86 33.52 -12.22
N GLU A 138 -48.32 34.39 -11.36
CA GLU A 138 -48.89 34.56 -10.03
C GLU A 138 -50.31 35.10 -10.19
N GLU A 139 -51.30 34.29 -9.82
CA GLU A 139 -52.72 34.69 -9.91
C GLU A 139 -52.96 36.02 -9.17
N ASP A 140 -53.22 37.06 -9.97
CA ASP A 140 -54.07 38.21 -9.68
C ASP A 140 -54.01 38.78 -8.24
N ASN A 141 -53.01 39.62 -7.96
CA ASN A 141 -53.27 40.78 -7.10
C ASN A 141 -54.02 41.83 -7.93
N GLU A 142 -55.35 41.76 -7.98
CA GLU A 142 -56.26 42.66 -8.72
C GLU A 142 -56.21 44.16 -8.30
N ASP A 143 -55.13 44.66 -7.69
CA ASP A 143 -55.07 46.02 -7.10
C ASP A 143 -53.81 46.84 -7.42
N ASP A 144 -52.94 46.42 -8.37
CA ASP A 144 -51.78 47.25 -8.78
C ASP A 144 -51.89 47.69 -10.26
N GLU A 145 -52.30 48.95 -10.48
CA GLU A 145 -52.37 49.61 -11.80
C GLU A 145 -50.97 50.00 -12.35
N ASN A 146 -49.92 49.23 -12.06
CA ASN A 146 -48.59 49.42 -12.66
C ASN A 146 -48.29 48.30 -13.65
N GLU A 147 -48.77 48.48 -14.89
CA GLU A 147 -48.31 47.76 -16.09
C GLU A 147 -46.88 48.21 -16.46
N ASP A 148 -45.84 47.75 -15.75
CA ASP A 148 -44.48 47.64 -16.28
C ASP A 148 -43.59 46.89 -15.27
N ASP A 149 -43.63 45.56 -15.27
CA ASP A 149 -42.47 44.75 -14.85
C ASP A 149 -42.65 43.39 -15.52
N SER A 150 -41.75 43.05 -16.44
CA SER A 150 -41.60 41.69 -16.94
C SER A 150 -41.31 40.80 -15.74
N ALA A 151 -42.34 40.15 -15.21
CA ALA A 151 -42.18 39.19 -14.14
C ALA A 151 -41.29 38.07 -14.67
N SER A 152 -40.14 37.89 -14.00
CA SER A 152 -39.16 36.86 -14.28
C SER A 152 -39.04 35.97 -13.05
N GLN A 153 -38.84 34.68 -13.27
CA GLN A 153 -38.72 33.67 -12.23
C GLN A 153 -37.36 32.99 -12.35
N THR A 154 -36.62 32.89 -11.26
CA THR A 154 -35.30 32.27 -11.24
C THR A 154 -35.42 30.82 -10.82
N ILE A 155 -34.94 29.87 -11.63
CA ILE A 155 -34.87 28.47 -11.24
C ILE A 155 -33.41 28.14 -10.95
N THR A 156 -33.14 27.64 -9.75
CA THR A 156 -31.80 27.22 -9.33
C THR A 156 -31.80 25.72 -9.06
N VAL A 157 -30.79 25.02 -9.57
CA VAL A 157 -30.59 23.58 -9.41
C VAL A 157 -29.27 23.33 -8.70
N TRP A 158 -29.29 22.53 -7.65
CA TRP A 158 -28.10 22.01 -6.96
C TRP A 158 -28.01 20.50 -7.16
N LEU A 159 -26.78 20.00 -7.24
CA LEU A 159 -26.48 18.59 -7.44
C LEU A 159 -25.53 18.12 -6.34
N THR A 160 -25.88 16.98 -5.74
CA THR A 160 -24.99 16.16 -4.92
C THR A 160 -24.83 14.81 -5.59
N ASP A 161 -23.65 14.50 -6.12
CA ASP A 161 -23.28 13.23 -6.75
C ASP A 161 -21.81 12.89 -6.46
N MET A 162 -21.20 11.91 -7.14
CA MET A 162 -19.78 11.57 -6.91
C MET A 162 -18.80 12.73 -7.16
N ASN A 163 -19.18 13.70 -7.98
CA ASN A 163 -18.31 14.77 -8.44
C ASN A 163 -18.71 16.16 -7.91
N HIS A 164 -19.87 16.27 -7.26
CA HIS A 164 -20.44 17.51 -6.74
C HIS A 164 -20.97 17.31 -5.32
N ASP A 165 -20.67 18.23 -4.41
CA ASP A 165 -21.11 18.17 -3.00
C ASP A 165 -22.01 19.38 -2.68
N ASP A 166 -23.32 19.21 -2.88
CA ASP A 166 -24.33 20.26 -2.67
C ASP A 166 -24.02 21.57 -3.41
N GLU A 167 -23.50 21.46 -4.64
CA GLU A 167 -23.07 22.59 -5.45
C GLU A 167 -24.18 23.05 -6.41
N GLN A 168 -24.29 24.36 -6.62
CA GLN A 168 -25.17 24.91 -7.65
C GLN A 168 -24.67 24.42 -9.02
N TYR A 169 -25.50 23.61 -9.68
CA TYR A 169 -25.23 23.08 -11.01
C TYR A 169 -25.57 24.11 -12.08
N GLU A 170 -26.80 24.62 -12.07
CA GLU A 170 -27.28 25.58 -13.07
C GLU A 170 -28.37 26.50 -12.50
N GLN A 171 -28.45 27.72 -13.04
CA GLN A 171 -29.50 28.68 -12.74
C GLN A 171 -30.02 29.29 -14.05
N ILE A 172 -31.34 29.30 -14.23
CA ILE A 172 -32.01 29.88 -15.39
C ILE A 172 -33.03 30.94 -14.94
N VAL A 173 -33.44 31.80 -15.86
CA VAL A 173 -34.47 32.82 -15.63
C VAL A 173 -35.56 32.61 -16.67
N LEU A 174 -36.80 32.47 -16.22
CA LEU A 174 -37.99 32.31 -17.04
C LEU A 174 -38.82 33.59 -17.03
N ASP A 175 -39.20 34.08 -18.20
CA ASP A 175 -40.13 35.19 -18.38
C ASP A 175 -41.49 34.69 -18.89
N SER A 176 -42.49 35.58 -18.93
CA SER A 176 -43.83 35.27 -19.48
C SER A 176 -43.86 34.80 -20.95
N ASP A 177 -42.77 34.99 -21.70
CA ASP A 177 -42.63 34.49 -23.07
C ASP A 177 -42.13 33.02 -23.13
N ASP A 178 -41.65 32.46 -22.01
CA ASP A 178 -41.09 31.12 -21.91
C ASP A 178 -42.18 30.11 -21.49
N GLU A 179 -42.56 29.21 -22.41
CA GLU A 179 -43.60 28.19 -22.13
C GLU A 179 -43.09 27.13 -21.14
N ASN A 180 -41.94 26.52 -21.44
CA ASN A 180 -41.31 25.48 -20.64
C ASN A 180 -39.81 25.37 -20.97
N GLU A 181 -38.98 25.30 -19.94
CA GLU A 181 -37.55 25.06 -20.06
C GLU A 181 -37.17 23.74 -19.39
N THR A 182 -36.14 23.08 -19.94
CA THR A 182 -35.63 21.81 -19.43
C THR A 182 -34.14 21.93 -19.20
N ILE A 183 -33.70 21.67 -17.96
CA ILE A 183 -32.30 21.62 -17.57
C ILE A 183 -31.89 20.14 -17.55
N GLU A 184 -30.92 19.77 -18.38
CA GLU A 184 -30.37 18.42 -18.42
C GLU A 184 -29.21 18.30 -17.42
N VAL A 185 -29.44 17.61 -16.31
CA VAL A 185 -28.45 17.41 -15.24
C VAL A 185 -27.80 16.03 -15.40
N PRO A 186 -26.55 15.93 -15.89
CA PRO A 186 -25.82 14.67 -15.96
C PRO A 186 -25.32 14.29 -14.57
N VAL A 187 -25.78 13.14 -14.07
CA VAL A 187 -25.48 12.61 -12.75
C VAL A 187 -24.53 11.42 -12.87
N THR A 188 -23.56 11.31 -11.97
CA THR A 188 -22.67 10.15 -11.82
C THR A 188 -22.70 9.62 -10.38
N VAL A 189 -23.06 8.35 -10.21
CA VAL A 189 -23.14 7.66 -8.91
C VAL A 189 -22.36 6.35 -8.95
N GLU A 190 -21.91 5.85 -7.79
CA GLU A 190 -21.43 4.47 -7.68
C GLU A 190 -22.61 3.51 -7.88
N GLU A 191 -22.37 2.29 -8.39
CA GLU A 191 -23.43 1.31 -8.63
C GLU A 191 -24.24 1.05 -7.35
N GLY A 192 -25.54 1.35 -7.39
CA GLY A 192 -26.45 1.20 -6.26
C GLY A 192 -26.51 2.37 -5.27
N GLU A 193 -25.80 3.47 -5.54
CA GLU A 193 -25.95 4.74 -4.81
C GLU A 193 -26.93 5.71 -5.48
N GLU A 194 -27.36 6.71 -4.73
CA GLU A 194 -28.29 7.76 -5.15
C GLU A 194 -27.58 9.11 -5.17
N ALA A 195 -27.92 9.96 -6.13
CA ALA A 195 -27.59 11.38 -6.10
C ALA A 195 -28.77 12.17 -5.55
N THR A 196 -28.52 13.38 -5.04
CA THR A 196 -29.59 14.30 -4.63
C THR A 196 -29.61 15.49 -5.56
N ILE A 197 -30.77 15.77 -6.14
CA ILE A 197 -31.04 17.00 -6.90
C ILE A 197 -31.96 17.88 -6.08
N THR A 198 -31.53 19.11 -5.82
CA THR A 198 -32.35 20.12 -5.17
C THR A 198 -32.72 21.19 -6.17
N VAL A 199 -34.00 21.59 -6.20
CA VAL A 199 -34.50 22.64 -7.08
C VAL A 199 -35.21 23.71 -6.26
N GLN A 200 -35.01 24.98 -6.64
CA GLN A 200 -35.67 26.13 -6.03
C GLN A 200 -36.18 27.08 -7.12
N ARG A 201 -37.40 27.59 -6.93
CA ARG A 201 -37.96 28.71 -7.69
C ARG A 201 -37.84 29.97 -6.85
N ASP A 202 -37.27 31.02 -7.42
CA ASP A 202 -37.00 32.31 -6.80
C ASP A 202 -36.38 32.16 -5.40
N ASP A 203 -37.02 32.68 -4.35
CA ASP A 203 -36.65 32.51 -2.95
C ASP A 203 -37.66 31.60 -2.19
N GLU A 204 -38.36 30.71 -2.90
CA GLU A 204 -39.35 29.78 -2.35
C GLU A 204 -38.73 28.53 -1.69
N GLU A 205 -39.58 27.59 -1.24
CA GLU A 205 -39.14 26.34 -0.60
C GLU A 205 -38.35 25.45 -1.57
N GLU A 206 -37.19 24.99 -1.13
CA GLU A 206 -36.35 24.05 -1.86
C GLU A 206 -36.99 22.65 -1.88
N VAL A 207 -36.99 22.02 -3.05
CA VAL A 207 -37.46 20.64 -3.22
C VAL A 207 -36.28 19.76 -3.58
N SER A 208 -35.91 18.87 -2.66
CA SER A 208 -34.86 17.87 -2.87
C SER A 208 -35.42 16.52 -3.28
N ARG A 209 -34.70 15.83 -4.17
CA ARG A 209 -35.07 14.51 -4.67
C ARG A 209 -33.84 13.61 -4.83
N ASP A 210 -33.92 12.43 -4.24
CA ASP A 210 -32.94 11.36 -4.46
C ASP A 210 -33.25 10.62 -5.76
N VAL A 211 -32.21 10.37 -6.56
CA VAL A 211 -32.27 9.80 -7.91
C VAL A 211 -31.18 8.75 -8.11
N ASP A 212 -31.56 7.55 -8.52
CA ASP A 212 -30.66 6.44 -8.89
C ASP A 212 -30.65 6.15 -10.40
N ALA A 213 -31.51 6.81 -11.18
CA ALA A 213 -31.65 6.57 -12.61
C ALA A 213 -32.17 7.80 -13.36
N ALA A 214 -32.17 7.73 -14.70
CA ALA A 214 -32.71 8.78 -15.55
C ALA A 214 -34.20 9.03 -15.24
N GLU A 215 -34.51 10.24 -14.79
CA GLU A 215 -35.88 10.66 -14.50
C GLU A 215 -36.15 12.12 -14.89
N THR A 216 -37.40 12.55 -14.70
CA THR A 216 -37.84 13.92 -14.96
C THR A 216 -38.42 14.51 -13.68
N LEU A 217 -37.86 15.64 -13.24
CA LEU A 217 -38.30 16.38 -12.07
C LEU A 217 -39.04 17.63 -12.52
N GLN A 218 -40.24 17.86 -12.00
CA GLN A 218 -40.95 19.11 -12.22
C GLN A 218 -40.62 20.08 -11.11
N VAL A 219 -40.20 21.29 -11.48
CA VAL A 219 -39.98 22.38 -10.53
C VAL A 219 -41.31 22.78 -9.92
N PRO A 220 -41.37 22.90 -8.58
CA PRO A 220 -42.61 23.07 -7.84
C PRO A 220 -43.43 24.28 -8.24
#